data_AF-A0A973BA63-F1
#
_entry.id   AF-A0A973BA63-F1
#
_cell.length_a   1.000
_cell.length_b   1.000
_cell.length_c   1.000
_cell.angle_alpha   90.00
_cell.angle_beta   90.00
_cell.angle_gamma   90.00
#
_symmetry.space_group_name_H-M   'P 1'
#
loop_
_entity.id
_entity.type
_entity.pdbx_description
1 polymer ?
#
loop_
_entity_poly.entity_id
_entity_poly.type
_entity_poly.pdbx_seq_one_letter_code
_entity_poly.pdbx_strand_id
1 'polypeptide(L)'
;MKFWDVVEEIKPTVLTLAIGTWRILVKRRKPNLEFVRNFSTGSAPVTDEDISLMKATGAEKIWNIYGSTECIPPVMISNNSIFNFQESPYYLEHEDTLFVDGVNTGDIFDLDTGKFKARSTQIENETWKS
;
A
#
# COMPACT_ATOMS: atom_id res chain seq x y z
N MET A 1 3.89 -20.49 -16.79
CA MET A 1 4.19 -20.57 -15.34
C MET A 1 3.28 -19.58 -14.62
N LYS A 2 2.52 -20.00 -13.59
CA LYS A 2 1.62 -19.07 -12.87
C LYS A 2 2.40 -18.42 -11.72
N PHE A 3 2.13 -17.14 -11.45
CA PHE A 3 2.88 -16.31 -10.49
C PHE A 3 3.14 -17.00 -9.13
N TRP A 4 2.12 -17.60 -8.52
CA TRP A 4 2.25 -18.23 -7.21
C TRP A 4 3.15 -19.47 -7.19
N ASP A 5 3.25 -20.20 -8.31
CA ASP A 5 4.15 -21.36 -8.41
C ASP A 5 5.60 -20.90 -8.26
N VAL A 6 5.94 -19.76 -8.86
CA VAL A 6 7.28 -19.15 -8.77
C VAL A 6 7.58 -18.67 -7.36
N VAL A 7 6.60 -18.06 -6.69
CA VAL A 7 6.77 -17.56 -5.32
C VAL A 7 7.00 -18.71 -4.35
N GLU A 8 6.28 -19.82 -4.49
CA GLU A 8 6.45 -21.01 -3.64
C GLU A 8 7.75 -21.77 -3.93
N GLU A 9 8.24 -21.74 -5.16
CA GLU A 9 9.54 -22.30 -5.54
C GLU A 9 10.69 -21.48 -4.95
N ILE A 10 10.66 -20.16 -5.12
CA ILE A 10 11.73 -19.25 -4.68
C ILE A 10 11.73 -19.05 -3.15
N LYS A 11 10.54 -19.06 -2.53
CA LYS A 11 10.32 -18.75 -1.11
C LYS A 11 10.96 -17.43 -0.65
N PRO A 12 10.59 -16.29 -1.25
CA PRO A 12 11.17 -15.00 -0.88
C PRO A 12 10.87 -14.63 0.57
N THR A 13 11.81 -13.99 1.25
CA THR A 13 11.60 -13.45 2.61
C THR A 13 10.84 -12.13 2.61
N VAL A 14 10.81 -11.42 1.48
CA VAL A 14 10.09 -10.16 1.29
C VAL A 14 9.30 -10.24 -0.01
N LEU A 15 8.01 -9.92 0.06
CA LEU A 15 7.13 -9.84 -1.10
C LEU A 15 6.44 -8.48 -1.10
N THR A 16 6.47 -7.77 -2.22
CA THR A 16 5.69 -6.53 -2.39
C THR A 16 4.83 -6.66 -3.64
N LEU A 17 3.53 -6.40 -3.50
CA LEU A 17 2.58 -6.44 -4.61
C LEU A 17 1.70 -5.19 -4.59
N ALA A 18 1.51 -4.56 -5.76
CA ALA A 18 0.46 -3.56 -5.91
C ALA A 18 -0.90 -4.18 -5.54
N ILE A 19 -1.75 -3.42 -4.84
CA ILE A 19 -2.97 -3.97 -4.25
C ILE A 19 -3.94 -4.53 -5.31
N GLY A 20 -4.02 -3.89 -6.48
CA GLY A 20 -4.80 -4.41 -7.61
C GLY A 20 -4.31 -5.78 -8.07
N THR A 21 -2.99 -5.98 -8.14
CA THR A 21 -2.38 -7.26 -8.49
C THR A 21 -2.68 -8.31 -7.43
N TRP A 22 -2.52 -7.97 -6.14
CA TRP A 22 -2.88 -8.85 -5.03
C TRP A 22 -4.33 -9.34 -5.12
N ARG A 23 -5.28 -8.41 -5.27
CA ARG A 23 -6.72 -8.69 -5.39
C ARG A 23 -7.04 -9.66 -6.53
N ILE A 24 -6.37 -9.53 -7.68
CA ILE A 24 -6.56 -10.44 -8.82
C ILE A 24 -5.99 -11.82 -8.50
N LEU A 25 -4.77 -11.87 -7.94
CA LEU A 25 -4.05 -13.10 -7.70
C LEU A 25 -4.68 -13.95 -6.59
N VAL A 26 -5.12 -13.33 -5.49
CA VAL A 26 -5.74 -14.03 -4.36
C VAL A 26 -7.09 -14.66 -4.72
N LYS A 27 -7.86 -14.03 -5.62
CA LYS A 27 -9.12 -14.58 -6.14
C LYS A 27 -8.90 -15.86 -6.97
N ARG A 28 -7.75 -15.98 -7.63
CA ARG A 28 -7.42 -17.15 -8.45
C ARG A 28 -6.93 -18.33 -7.62
N ARG A 29 -6.13 -18.04 -6.58
CA ARG A 29 -5.60 -19.03 -5.62
C ARG A 29 -5.20 -18.31 -4.35
N LYS A 30 -5.60 -18.86 -3.20
CA LYS A 30 -5.08 -18.44 -1.90
C LYS A 30 -3.68 -19.05 -1.70
N PRO A 31 -2.61 -18.25 -1.63
CA PRO A 31 -1.26 -18.77 -1.41
C PRO A 31 -1.02 -19.09 0.07
N ASN A 32 -0.11 -20.02 0.35
CA ASN A 32 0.52 -20.14 1.67
C ASN A 32 1.87 -19.42 1.62
N LEU A 33 2.02 -18.37 2.42
CA LEU A 33 3.17 -17.48 2.47
C LEU A 33 3.86 -17.49 3.84
N GLU A 34 3.78 -18.59 4.62
CA GLU A 34 4.45 -18.74 5.92
C GLU A 34 5.97 -18.50 5.89
N PHE A 35 6.60 -18.62 4.72
CA PHE A 35 8.03 -18.32 4.54
C PHE A 35 8.32 -16.82 4.34
N VAL A 36 7.30 -15.99 4.09
CA VAL A 36 7.45 -14.54 3.88
C VAL A 36 7.47 -13.81 5.21
N ARG A 37 8.56 -13.10 5.50
CA ARG A 37 8.68 -12.28 6.72
C ARG A 37 7.99 -10.93 6.58
N ASN A 38 8.05 -10.33 5.40
CA ASN A 38 7.41 -9.04 5.12
C ASN A 38 6.61 -9.13 3.83
N PHE A 39 5.29 -9.06 3.93
CA PHE A 39 4.39 -8.95 2.81
C PHE A 39 3.78 -7.55 2.76
N SER A 40 4.23 -6.75 1.80
CA SER A 40 3.82 -5.37 1.63
C SER A 40 2.87 -5.20 0.44
N THR A 41 1.92 -4.29 0.58
CA THR A 41 1.04 -3.85 -0.51
C THR A 41 0.80 -2.35 -0.44
N GLY A 42 0.30 -1.79 -1.52
CA GLY A 42 -0.01 -0.38 -1.60
C GLY A 42 -0.44 -0.06 -3.01
N SER A 43 0.02 1.08 -3.48
CA SER A 43 -0.28 1.61 -4.80
C SER A 43 -1.71 2.14 -4.99
N ALA A 44 -2.74 1.48 -4.48
CA ALA A 44 -4.09 2.04 -4.48
C ALA A 44 -4.68 1.98 -3.06
N PRO A 45 -5.86 2.56 -2.80
CA PRO A 45 -6.51 2.47 -1.49
C PRO A 45 -6.63 1.01 -1.04
N VAL A 46 -6.10 0.72 0.15
CA VAL A 46 -6.10 -0.60 0.77
C VAL A 46 -7.26 -0.69 1.77
N THR A 47 -8.07 -1.73 1.67
CA THR A 47 -9.21 -1.95 2.56
C THR A 47 -8.85 -2.84 3.75
N ASP A 48 -9.71 -2.85 4.76
CA ASP A 48 -9.57 -3.76 5.91
C ASP A 48 -9.72 -5.25 5.49
N GLU A 49 -10.51 -5.51 4.45
CA GLU A 49 -10.64 -6.85 3.83
C GLU A 49 -9.33 -7.27 3.16
N ASP A 50 -8.66 -6.37 2.44
CA ASP A 50 -7.35 -6.66 1.83
C ASP A 50 -6.32 -7.08 2.89
N ILE A 51 -6.22 -6.30 3.97
CA ILE A 51 -5.30 -6.60 5.08
C ILE A 51 -5.66 -7.94 5.74
N SER A 52 -6.95 -8.22 5.91
CA SER A 52 -7.41 -9.50 6.49
C SER A 52 -7.04 -10.68 5.59
N LEU A 53 -7.21 -10.55 4.27
CA LEU A 53 -6.80 -11.57 3.30
C LEU A 53 -5.29 -11.77 3.28
N MET A 54 -4.50 -10.69 3.38
CA MET A 54 -3.04 -10.79 3.46
C MET A 54 -2.60 -11.50 4.74
N LYS A 55 -3.17 -11.16 5.90
CA LYS A 55 -2.89 -11.85 7.18
C LYS A 55 -3.21 -13.35 7.11
N ALA A 56 -4.29 -13.71 6.41
CA ALA A 56 -4.68 -15.11 6.22
C ALA A 56 -3.72 -15.94 5.36
N THR A 57 -2.73 -15.32 4.69
CA THR A 57 -1.72 -16.06 3.92
C THR A 57 -0.65 -16.75 4.77
N GLY A 58 -0.52 -16.38 6.04
CA GLY A 58 0.53 -16.89 6.94
C GLY A 58 1.83 -16.08 6.94
N ALA A 59 1.95 -15.02 6.13
CA ALA A 59 3.11 -14.13 6.19
C ALA A 59 3.23 -13.45 7.58
N GLU A 60 4.46 -13.34 8.09
CA GLU A 60 4.73 -12.90 9.47
C GLU A 60 4.29 -11.45 9.72
N LYS A 61 4.64 -10.54 8.78
CA LYS A 61 4.32 -9.12 8.87
C LYS A 61 3.64 -8.66 7.60
N ILE A 62 2.55 -7.93 7.77
CA ILE A 62 1.76 -7.32 6.70
C ILE A 62 1.97 -5.82 6.74
N TRP A 63 2.25 -5.21 5.60
CA TRP A 63 2.49 -3.78 5.48
C TRP A 63 1.61 -3.15 4.40
N ASN A 64 0.89 -2.09 4.76
CA ASN A 64 0.36 -1.10 3.84
C ASN A 64 1.43 -0.02 3.64
N ILE A 65 1.87 0.16 2.41
CA ILE A 65 2.87 1.15 2.03
C ILE A 65 2.23 2.20 1.13
N TYR A 66 2.55 3.45 1.40
CA TYR A 66 2.27 4.55 0.50
C TYR A 66 3.59 5.06 -0.07
N GLY A 67 3.59 5.32 -1.37
CA GLY A 67 4.71 5.87 -2.11
C GLY A 67 4.19 6.90 -3.11
N SER A 68 5.00 7.91 -3.43
CA SER A 68 4.67 8.87 -4.48
C SER A 68 5.65 8.82 -5.63
N THR A 69 5.27 9.39 -6.77
CA THR A 69 6.17 9.56 -7.91
C THR A 69 7.12 10.74 -7.70
N GLU A 70 6.66 11.71 -6.90
CA GLU A 70 7.34 12.96 -6.57
C GLU A 70 8.43 12.77 -5.50
N CYS A 71 8.45 11.62 -4.80
CA CYS A 71 9.42 11.27 -3.74
C CYS A 71 9.76 9.78 -3.79
N ILE A 72 10.98 9.39 -3.37
CA ILE A 72 11.41 7.97 -3.41
C ILE A 72 10.57 7.13 -2.42
N PRO A 73 9.85 6.08 -2.87
CA PRO A 73 8.99 5.27 -2.00
C PRO A 73 9.74 4.16 -1.22
N PRO A 74 9.16 3.63 -0.12
CA PRO A 74 7.89 4.03 0.49
C PRO A 74 8.02 5.23 1.43
N VAL A 75 7.08 6.16 1.31
CA VAL A 75 6.95 7.38 2.11
C VAL A 75 6.26 7.07 3.44
N MET A 76 5.18 6.29 3.45
CA MET A 76 4.52 5.83 4.69
C MET A 76 4.42 4.31 4.74
N ILE A 77 4.51 3.75 5.93
CA ILE A 77 4.37 2.31 6.19
C ILE A 77 3.49 2.12 7.42
N SER A 78 2.48 1.25 7.32
CA SER A 78 1.59 0.86 8.42
C SER A 78 1.32 -0.63 8.38
N ASN A 79 1.04 -1.25 9.53
CA ASN A 79 0.57 -2.64 9.60
C ASN A 79 -0.97 -2.75 9.54
N ASN A 80 -1.64 -1.62 9.34
CA ASN A 80 -3.09 -1.47 9.22
C ASN A 80 -3.45 -0.73 7.91
N SER A 81 -4.74 -0.64 7.59
CA SER A 81 -5.24 0.16 6.45
C SER A 81 -5.08 1.68 6.67
N ILE A 82 -4.83 2.09 7.91
CA ILE A 82 -4.76 3.48 8.38
C ILE A 82 -3.30 3.87 8.61
N PHE A 83 -2.91 5.07 8.16
CA PHE A 83 -1.59 5.65 8.45
C PHE A 83 -1.62 6.52 9.71
N ASN A 84 -0.52 6.52 10.48
CA ASN A 84 -0.33 7.39 11.63
C ASN A 84 0.56 8.59 11.24
N PHE A 85 0.04 9.80 11.37
CA PHE A 85 0.70 11.05 10.96
C PHE A 85 1.32 11.84 12.12
N GLN A 86 1.15 11.41 13.38
CA GLN A 86 1.39 12.29 14.54
C GLN A 86 2.85 12.72 14.78
N GLU A 87 3.85 12.02 14.21
CA GLU A 87 5.28 12.31 14.46
C GLU A 87 6.16 12.18 13.20
N SER A 88 5.56 12.28 12.01
CA SER A 88 6.31 12.11 10.76
C SER A 88 6.84 13.44 10.22
N PRO A 89 7.94 13.46 9.44
CA PRO A 89 8.35 14.64 8.67
C PRO A 89 7.33 15.05 7.59
N TYR A 90 6.24 14.28 7.45
CA TYR A 90 5.13 14.52 6.56
C TYR A 90 4.04 15.29 7.29
N TYR A 91 3.48 16.30 6.62
CA TYR A 91 2.43 17.15 7.15
C TYR A 91 1.43 17.49 6.04
N LEU A 92 0.24 17.99 6.40
CA LEU A 92 -0.73 18.51 5.43
C LEU A 92 -0.61 20.04 5.37
N GLU A 93 -0.50 20.61 4.17
CA GLU A 93 -0.49 22.07 3.95
C GLU A 93 -1.55 22.47 2.91
N HIS A 94 -2.16 23.65 3.10
CA HIS A 94 -3.21 24.25 2.29
C HIS A 94 -4.35 23.29 1.84
N GLU A 95 -5.43 23.28 2.62
CA GLU A 95 -6.71 22.59 2.32
C GLU A 95 -6.53 21.17 1.73
N ASP A 96 -5.88 20.32 2.55
CA ASP A 96 -6.03 18.85 2.59
C ASP A 96 -5.05 17.98 1.78
N THR A 97 -3.94 18.49 1.25
CA THR A 97 -2.94 17.66 0.53
C THR A 97 -1.69 17.31 1.34
N LEU A 98 -1.16 16.10 1.15
CA LEU A 98 0.05 15.57 1.79
C LEU A 98 1.31 16.20 1.22
N PHE A 99 2.13 16.73 2.12
CA PHE A 99 3.48 17.20 1.84
C PHE A 99 4.50 16.23 2.40
N VAL A 100 5.50 15.96 1.58
CA VAL A 100 6.63 15.08 1.90
C VAL A 100 7.90 15.89 1.67
N ASP A 101 8.64 16.18 2.75
CA ASP A 101 9.88 16.98 2.70
C ASP A 101 9.73 18.30 1.91
N GLY A 102 8.60 19.01 2.12
CA GLY A 102 8.29 20.27 1.45
C GLY A 102 7.73 20.13 0.03
N VAL A 103 7.55 18.91 -0.48
CA VAL A 103 6.94 18.65 -1.80
C VAL A 103 5.47 18.28 -1.63
N ASN A 104 4.58 19.06 -2.24
CA ASN A 104 3.16 18.71 -2.32
C ASN A 104 2.96 17.50 -3.26
N THR A 105 2.40 16.42 -2.72
CA THR A 105 2.11 15.19 -3.48
C THR A 105 0.76 15.24 -4.22
N GLY A 106 -0.10 16.20 -3.87
CA GLY A 106 -1.48 16.29 -4.31
C GLY A 106 -2.41 15.22 -3.71
N ASP A 107 -1.91 14.31 -2.87
CA ASP A 107 -2.70 13.21 -2.31
C ASP A 107 -3.41 13.67 -1.02
N ILE A 108 -4.70 13.35 -0.89
CA ILE A 108 -5.59 13.79 0.19
C ILE A 108 -5.89 12.60 1.10
N PHE A 109 -5.76 12.81 2.40
CA PHE A 109 -6.08 11.81 3.43
C PHE A 109 -7.22 12.31 4.32
N ASP A 110 -8.08 11.39 4.73
CA ASP A 110 -9.09 11.64 5.75
C ASP A 110 -8.38 11.68 7.12
N LEU A 111 -8.43 12.83 7.80
CA LEU A 111 -7.68 13.06 9.03
C LEU A 111 -8.25 12.32 10.25
N ASP A 112 -9.55 12.05 10.25
CA ASP A 112 -10.21 11.32 11.35
C ASP A 112 -9.86 9.84 11.29
N THR A 113 -9.71 9.31 10.08
CA THR A 113 -9.50 7.88 9.83
C THR A 113 -8.10 7.52 9.37
N GLY A 114 -7.26 8.48 9.00
CA GLY A 114 -5.93 8.30 8.42
C GLY A 114 -5.89 7.48 7.12
N LYS A 115 -7.03 7.38 6.42
CA LYS A 115 -7.17 6.63 5.15
C LYS A 115 -6.93 7.55 3.95
N PHE A 116 -6.37 7.00 2.87
CA PHE A 116 -6.31 7.72 1.61
C PHE A 116 -7.73 8.01 1.10
N LYS A 117 -7.98 9.25 0.69
CA LYS A 117 -9.29 9.74 0.25
C LYS A 117 -9.34 9.98 -1.26
N ALA A 118 -8.44 10.82 -1.77
CA ALA A 118 -8.45 11.27 -3.17
C ALA A 118 -7.14 11.94 -3.56
N ARG A 119 -7.08 12.52 -4.77
CA ARG A 119 -6.00 13.40 -5.23
C ARG A 119 -6.60 14.75 -5.68
N SER A 120 -5.95 15.86 -5.35
CA SER A 120 -6.38 17.23 -5.67
C SER A 120 -6.51 17.49 -7.18
N THR A 121 -5.66 16.83 -7.97
CA THR A 121 -5.67 16.93 -9.43
C THR A 121 -5.69 15.52 -10.02
N GLN A 122 -6.85 15.07 -10.50
CA GLN A 122 -6.89 13.93 -11.42
C GLN A 122 -6.21 14.37 -12.71
N ILE A 123 -4.99 13.87 -12.95
CA ILE A 123 -4.41 13.93 -14.29
C ILE A 123 -5.36 13.12 -15.17
N GLU A 124 -5.83 13.68 -16.29
CA GLU A 124 -6.77 13.04 -17.24
C GLU A 124 -6.28 11.69 -17.80
N ASN A 125 -5.05 11.29 -17.46
CA ASN A 125 -4.51 9.97 -17.71
C ASN A 125 -4.41 9.19 -16.39
N GLU A 126 -5.18 8.10 -16.31
CA GLU A 126 -5.23 7.12 -15.23
C GLU A 126 -3.82 6.82 -14.67
N THR A 127 -3.56 7.32 -13.45
CA THR A 127 -2.42 6.83 -12.67
C THR A 127 -2.89 5.68 -11.80
N TRP A 128 -2.00 4.78 -11.40
CA TRP A 128 -2.34 3.59 -10.61
C TRP A 128 -2.91 3.87 -9.19
N LYS A 129 -3.00 5.15 -8.79
CA LYS A 129 -3.50 5.64 -7.49
C LYS A 129 -4.99 6.00 -7.48
N SER A 130 -5.64 6.09 -8.64
CA SER A 130 -7.08 6.41 -8.77
C SER A 130 -7.97 5.21 -8.48
#